data_AF-A0A0T9NX41-F1
#
_entry.id   AF-A0A0T9NX41-F1
#
_cell.length_a   1.000
_cell.length_b   1.000
_cell.length_c   1.000
_cell.angle_alpha   90.00
_cell.angle_beta   90.00
_cell.angle_gamma   90.00
#
_symmetry.space_group_name_H-M   'P 1'
#
loop_
_entity.id
_entity.type
_entity.pdbx_description
1 polymer ?
#
loop_
_entity_poly.entity_id
_entity_poly.type
_entity_poly.pdbx_seq_one_letter_code
_entity_poly.pdbx_strand_id
1 'polypeptide(L)'
;MNNIEELREHCKEMMAVSRMQYAYIPASSIITLIDRIEKAEKESKQWYSVVEAAISDDAEWRKQSNTASEAIGYLTTGIVMLKERAEKAEAALSAANEKLSKPVKLPKTNGYWDAEEQAFERGIQLARQEIRIAGFRVEGDE
;
A
#
# COMPACT_ATOMS: atom_id res chain seq x y z
N MET A 1 1.16 47.39 -17.24
CA MET A 1 2.24 47.95 -18.08
C MET A 1 3.50 47.96 -17.26
N ASN A 2 4.61 47.46 -17.80
CA ASN A 2 5.85 47.30 -17.05
C ASN A 2 6.57 48.66 -17.04
N ASN A 3 6.88 49.17 -15.84
CA ASN A 3 7.46 50.50 -15.63
C ASN A 3 8.73 50.75 -16.48
N ILE A 4 9.46 49.68 -16.84
CA ILE A 4 10.64 49.73 -17.72
C ILE A 4 10.30 50.04 -19.18
N GLU A 5 9.21 49.49 -19.73
CA GLU A 5 8.87 49.68 -21.14
C GLU A 5 8.28 51.08 -21.38
N GLU A 6 7.54 51.60 -20.40
CA GLU A 6 7.10 52.99 -20.36
C GLU A 6 8.29 53.96 -20.22
N LEU A 7 9.26 53.66 -19.34
CA LEU A 7 10.48 54.46 -19.22
C LEU A 7 11.28 54.48 -20.52
N ARG A 8 11.41 53.32 -21.16
CA ARG A 8 12.13 53.14 -22.42
C ARG A 8 11.48 53.95 -23.54
N GLU A 9 10.16 53.92 -23.64
CA GLU A 9 9.43 54.68 -24.65
C GLU A 9 9.51 56.18 -24.38
N HIS A 10 9.36 56.61 -23.12
CA HIS A 10 9.54 58.00 -22.73
C HIS A 10 10.94 58.53 -23.06
N CYS A 11 12.00 57.74 -22.82
CA CYS A 11 13.36 58.10 -23.22
C CYS A 11 13.52 58.21 -24.75
N LYS A 12 12.91 57.31 -25.54
CA LYS A 12 12.93 57.42 -27.01
C LYS A 12 12.20 58.66 -27.50
N GLU A 13 11.02 58.97 -26.95
CA GLU A 13 10.24 60.16 -27.28
C GLU A 13 11.02 61.45 -26.96
N MET A 14 11.65 61.52 -25.78
CA MET A 14 12.48 62.65 -25.38
C MET A 14 13.67 62.88 -26.33
N MET A 15 14.32 61.80 -26.79
CA MET A 15 15.41 61.87 -27.77
C MET A 15 14.92 62.25 -29.18
N ALA A 16 13.68 61.89 -29.55
CA ALA A 16 13.11 62.21 -30.85
C ALA A 16 12.67 63.67 -30.97
N VAL A 17 12.23 64.30 -29.87
CA VAL A 17 11.73 65.68 -29.84
C VAL A 17 12.84 66.70 -29.57
N SER A 18 13.93 66.31 -28.91
CA SER A 18 15.04 67.20 -28.56
C SER A 18 16.10 67.31 -29.67
N ARG A 19 16.62 68.52 -29.93
CA ARG A 19 17.83 68.73 -30.76
C ARG A 19 19.14 68.31 -30.05
N MET A 20 19.06 67.84 -28.80
CA MET A 20 20.22 67.35 -28.06
C MET A 20 20.64 65.96 -28.54
N GLN A 21 21.90 65.81 -28.94
CA GLN A 21 22.52 64.51 -29.23
C GLN A 21 22.79 63.67 -27.95
N TYR A 22 22.61 64.26 -26.76
CA TYR A 22 23.00 63.66 -25.49
C TYR A 22 21.95 63.97 -24.41
N ALA A 23 21.58 62.98 -23.60
CA ALA A 23 20.77 63.16 -22.40
C ALA A 23 21.68 63.18 -21.17
N TYR A 24 21.60 64.24 -20.36
CA TYR A 24 22.28 64.27 -19.07
C TYR A 24 21.52 63.39 -18.08
N ILE A 25 22.17 62.32 -17.62
CA ILE A 25 21.64 61.44 -16.57
C ILE A 25 22.50 61.65 -15.32
N PRO A 26 21.93 62.06 -14.19
CA PRO A 26 22.66 62.15 -12.94
C PRO A 26 23.25 60.80 -12.54
N ALA A 27 24.51 60.79 -12.11
CA ALA A 27 25.17 59.58 -11.63
C ALA A 27 24.40 58.90 -10.48
N SER A 28 23.71 59.66 -9.63
CA SER A 28 22.85 59.14 -8.55
C SER A 28 21.69 58.27 -9.05
N SER A 29 21.09 58.62 -10.18
CA SER A 29 20.04 57.83 -10.82
C SER A 29 20.59 56.51 -11.36
N ILE A 30 21.81 56.52 -11.91
CA ILE A 30 22.49 55.32 -12.38
C ILE A 30 22.84 54.40 -11.21
N ILE A 31 23.39 54.95 -10.13
CA ILE A 31 23.71 54.19 -8.89
C ILE A 31 22.44 53.52 -8.34
N THR A 32 21.33 54.25 -8.25
CA THR A 32 20.06 53.70 -7.76
C THR A 32 19.54 52.53 -8.63
N LEU A 33 19.75 52.60 -9.95
CA LEU A 33 19.37 51.50 -10.85
C LEU A 33 20.28 50.28 -10.67
N ILE A 34 21.59 50.50 -10.46
CA ILE A 34 22.55 49.43 -10.16
C ILE A 34 22.13 48.70 -8.88
N ASP A 35 21.86 49.43 -7.79
CA ASP A 35 21.44 48.82 -6.52
C ASP A 35 20.17 47.97 -6.67
N ARG A 36 19.21 48.45 -7.48
CA ARG A 36 17.97 47.71 -7.77
C ARG A 36 18.22 46.44 -8.58
N ILE A 37 19.12 46.49 -9.56
CA ILE A 37 19.49 45.33 -10.39
C ILE A 37 20.22 44.31 -9.52
N GLU A 38 21.21 44.72 -8.74
CA GLU A 38 21.96 43.81 -7.85
C GLU A 38 21.03 43.11 -6.85
N LYS A 39 20.06 43.85 -6.29
CA LYS A 39 19.02 43.28 -5.42
C LYS A 39 18.18 42.24 -6.16
N ALA A 40 17.68 42.57 -7.35
CA ALA A 40 16.85 41.66 -8.15
C ALA A 40 17.63 40.41 -8.59
N GLU A 41 18.91 40.54 -8.94
CA GLU A 41 19.77 39.40 -9.26
C GLU A 41 20.00 38.49 -8.06
N LYS A 42 20.19 39.07 -6.87
CA LYS A 42 20.33 38.30 -5.64
C LYS A 42 19.05 37.52 -5.32
N GLU A 43 17.88 38.15 -5.44
CA GLU A 43 16.59 37.49 -5.26
C GLU A 43 16.37 36.39 -6.31
N SER A 44 16.70 36.65 -7.58
CA SER A 44 16.60 35.65 -8.66
C SER A 44 17.48 34.43 -8.39
N LYS A 45 18.74 34.63 -7.99
CA LYS A 45 19.64 33.53 -7.61
C LYS A 45 19.11 32.72 -6.43
N GLN A 46 18.53 33.41 -5.43
CA GLN A 46 17.89 32.74 -4.31
C GLN A 46 16.71 31.89 -4.76
N TRP A 47 15.84 32.41 -5.64
CA TRP A 47 14.71 31.65 -6.18
C TRP A 47 15.16 30.43 -7.00
N TYR A 48 16.21 30.55 -7.81
CA TYR A 48 16.76 29.40 -8.52
C TYR A 48 17.19 28.27 -7.60
N SER A 49 17.89 28.59 -6.50
CA SER A 49 18.29 27.59 -5.50
C SER A 49 17.08 26.92 -4.82
N VAL A 50 16.02 27.68 -4.52
CA VAL A 50 14.78 27.11 -3.95
C VAL A 50 14.09 26.18 -4.95
N VAL A 51 14.04 26.57 -6.23
CA VAL A 51 13.41 25.74 -7.27
C VAL A 51 14.19 24.45 -7.49
N GLU A 52 15.52 24.51 -7.51
CA GLU A 52 16.37 23.33 -7.66
C GLU A 52 16.19 22.34 -6.49
N ALA A 53 16.15 22.85 -5.26
CA ALA A 53 15.85 22.04 -4.07
C ALA A 53 14.46 21.38 -4.17
N ALA A 54 13.44 22.14 -4.58
CA ALA A 54 12.08 21.62 -4.73
C ALA A 54 11.97 20.53 -5.82
N ILE A 55 12.71 20.68 -6.92
CA ILE A 55 12.77 19.65 -7.98
C ILE A 55 13.41 18.37 -7.44
N SER A 56 14.49 18.49 -6.65
CA SER A 56 15.13 17.34 -6.02
C SER A 56 14.20 16.61 -5.05
N ASP A 57 13.54 17.36 -4.16
CA ASP A 57 12.60 16.82 -3.18
C ASP A 57 11.42 16.10 -3.84
N ASP A 58 10.84 16.66 -4.91
CA ASP A 58 9.76 16.03 -5.66
C ASP A 58 10.22 14.73 -6.34
N ALA A 59 11.44 14.70 -6.89
CA ALA A 59 12.01 13.50 -7.48
C ALA A 59 12.23 12.39 -6.45
N GLU A 60 12.69 12.73 -5.25
CA GLU A 60 12.82 11.79 -4.13
C GLU A 60 11.46 11.26 -3.67
N TRP A 61 10.48 12.16 -3.51
CA TRP A 61 9.12 11.79 -3.13
C TRP A 61 8.49 10.83 -4.14
N ARG A 62 8.68 11.06 -5.44
CA ARG A 62 8.19 10.15 -6.49
C ARG A 62 8.81 8.76 -6.38
N LYS A 63 10.10 8.65 -6.11
CA LYS A 63 10.75 7.34 -5.91
C LYS A 63 10.15 6.62 -4.72
N GLN A 64 10.01 7.30 -3.59
CA GLN A 64 9.43 6.72 -2.37
C GLN A 64 7.98 6.28 -2.60
N SER A 65 7.17 7.11 -3.26
CA SER A 65 5.78 6.81 -3.60
C SER A 65 5.65 5.57 -4.49
N ASN A 66 6.52 5.43 -5.50
CA ASN A 66 6.53 4.26 -6.38
C ASN A 66 6.89 2.99 -5.61
N THR A 67 7.94 3.02 -4.77
CA THR A 67 8.31 1.87 -3.94
C THR A 67 7.19 1.47 -2.97
N ALA A 68 6.53 2.44 -2.34
CA ALA A 68 5.38 2.16 -1.48
C ALA A 68 4.23 1.50 -2.26
N SER A 69 3.95 1.98 -3.48
CA SER A 69 2.90 1.41 -4.34
C SER A 69 3.20 -0.03 -4.73
N GLU A 70 4.45 -0.36 -5.06
CA GLU A 70 4.88 -1.73 -5.36
C GLU A 70 4.71 -2.65 -4.14
N ALA A 71 5.13 -2.21 -2.95
CA ALA A 71 4.97 -2.98 -1.72
C ALA A 71 3.50 -3.26 -1.40
N ILE A 72 2.62 -2.26 -1.57
CA ILE A 72 1.17 -2.43 -1.43
C ILE A 72 0.64 -3.48 -2.42
N GLY A 73 1.13 -3.47 -3.66
CA GLY A 73 0.78 -4.47 -4.67
C GLY A 73 1.12 -5.90 -4.21
N TYR A 74 2.37 -6.14 -3.80
CA TYR A 74 2.80 -7.46 -3.33
C TYR A 74 2.03 -7.93 -2.10
N LEU A 75 1.80 -7.04 -1.13
CA LEU A 75 1.03 -7.36 0.08
C LEU A 75 -0.42 -7.70 -0.25
N THR A 76 -1.04 -6.95 -1.17
CA THR A 76 -2.42 -7.21 -1.60
C THR A 76 -2.55 -8.59 -2.24
N THR A 77 -1.63 -8.95 -3.15
CA THR A 77 -1.60 -10.28 -3.74
C THR A 77 -1.40 -11.37 -2.68
N GLY A 78 -0.48 -11.17 -1.74
CA GLY A 78 -0.24 -12.12 -0.66
C GLY A 78 -1.47 -12.35 0.23
N ILE A 79 -2.18 -11.28 0.59
CA ILE A 79 -3.41 -11.36 1.40
C ILE A 79 -4.49 -12.16 0.67
N VAL A 80 -4.69 -11.94 -0.64
CA VAL A 80 -5.67 -12.70 -1.43
C VAL A 80 -5.34 -14.20 -1.42
N MET A 81 -4.09 -14.55 -1.68
CA MET A 81 -3.66 -15.96 -1.67
C MET A 81 -3.85 -16.63 -0.31
N LEU A 82 -3.52 -15.91 0.78
CA LEU A 82 -3.71 -16.42 2.14
C LEU A 82 -5.19 -16.60 2.48
N LYS A 83 -6.04 -15.66 2.07
CA LYS A 83 -7.49 -15.75 2.26
C LYS A 83 -8.05 -16.99 1.56
N GLU A 84 -7.73 -17.21 0.29
CA GLU A 84 -8.20 -18.39 -0.45
C GLU A 84 -7.73 -19.70 0.19
N ARG A 85 -6.49 -19.74 0.71
CA ARG A 85 -5.97 -20.91 1.42
C ARG A 85 -6.69 -21.14 2.75
N ALA A 86 -7.01 -20.07 3.48
CA ALA A 86 -7.76 -20.15 4.73
C ALA A 86 -9.17 -20.67 4.48
N GLU A 87 -9.89 -20.14 3.48
CA GLU A 87 -11.23 -20.60 3.10
C GLU A 87 -11.24 -22.09 2.73
N LYS A 88 -10.24 -22.54 1.96
CA LYS A 88 -10.07 -23.96 1.63
C LYS A 88 -9.81 -24.82 2.87
N ALA A 89 -8.99 -24.35 3.80
CA ALA A 89 -8.68 -25.06 5.04
C ALA A 89 -9.90 -25.14 5.97
N GLU A 90 -10.66 -24.04 6.10
CA GLU A 90 -11.90 -23.99 6.88
C GLU A 90 -12.96 -24.93 6.30
N ALA A 91 -13.13 -24.95 4.98
CA ALA A 91 -14.04 -25.88 4.31
C ALA A 91 -13.65 -27.35 4.56
N ALA A 92 -12.34 -27.66 4.50
CA ALA A 92 -11.84 -29.01 4.78
C ALA A 92 -12.04 -29.43 6.25
N LEU A 93 -11.79 -28.52 7.19
CA LEU A 93 -12.03 -28.76 8.61
C LEU A 93 -13.51 -28.94 8.91
N SER A 94 -14.38 -28.12 8.31
CA SER A 94 -15.83 -28.25 8.44
C SER A 94 -16.32 -29.61 7.93
N ALA A 95 -15.86 -30.03 6.74
CA ALA A 95 -16.21 -31.34 6.17
C ALA A 95 -15.67 -32.51 7.01
N ALA A 96 -14.47 -32.39 7.58
CA ALA A 96 -13.93 -33.38 8.51
C ALA A 96 -14.77 -33.44 9.79
N ASN A 97 -15.09 -32.29 10.39
CA ASN A 97 -15.92 -32.21 11.59
C ASN A 97 -17.31 -32.81 11.37
N GLU A 98 -17.94 -32.60 10.22
CA GLU A 98 -19.24 -33.22 9.90
C GLU A 98 -19.16 -34.74 9.83
N LYS A 99 -18.04 -35.30 9.35
CA LYS A 99 -17.83 -36.75 9.33
C LYS A 99 -17.62 -37.30 10.74
N LEU A 100 -16.84 -36.59 11.57
CA LEU A 100 -16.52 -37.00 12.93
C LEU A 100 -17.68 -36.80 13.92
N SER A 101 -18.63 -35.91 13.61
CA SER A 101 -19.82 -35.71 14.46
C SER A 101 -20.80 -36.88 14.37
N LYS A 102 -20.71 -37.71 13.32
CA LYS A 102 -21.57 -38.89 13.14
C LYS A 102 -20.98 -40.05 13.95
N PRO A 103 -21.76 -40.68 14.85
CA PRO A 103 -21.25 -41.79 15.66
C PRO A 103 -20.88 -42.99 14.80
N VAL A 104 -19.82 -43.69 15.20
CA VAL A 104 -19.32 -44.89 14.52
C VAL A 104 -20.33 -46.01 14.66
N LYS A 105 -20.69 -46.62 13.52
CA LYS A 105 -21.56 -47.80 13.48
C LYS A 105 -20.71 -49.06 13.56
N LEU A 106 -20.99 -49.89 14.56
CA LEU A 106 -20.37 -51.20 14.70
C LEU A 106 -21.30 -52.30 14.18
N PRO A 107 -20.75 -53.44 13.71
CA PRO A 107 -21.56 -54.59 13.32
C PRO A 107 -22.45 -55.06 14.49
N LYS A 108 -23.62 -55.59 14.16
CA LYS A 108 -24.51 -56.22 15.15
C LYS A 108 -24.31 -57.73 15.10
N THR A 109 -24.35 -58.36 16.27
CA THR A 109 -24.39 -59.82 16.38
C THR A 109 -25.70 -60.38 15.84
N ASN A 110 -25.65 -61.56 15.24
CA ASN A 110 -26.82 -62.27 14.71
C ASN A 110 -27.71 -62.90 15.81
N GLY A 111 -27.25 -62.91 17.07
CA GLY A 111 -27.98 -63.36 18.25
C GLY A 111 -27.86 -64.86 18.57
N TYR A 112 -27.13 -65.62 17.77
CA TYR A 112 -26.83 -67.03 18.05
C TYR A 112 -25.65 -67.12 19.04
N TRP A 113 -25.83 -67.75 20.20
CA TRP A 113 -24.84 -67.76 21.29
C TRP A 113 -23.80 -68.90 21.17
N ASP A 114 -23.30 -69.17 19.97
CA ASP A 114 -22.19 -70.10 19.80
C ASP A 114 -20.84 -69.49 20.21
N ALA A 115 -19.79 -70.30 20.25
CA ALA A 115 -18.48 -69.85 20.70
C ALA A 115 -17.84 -68.82 19.74
N GLU A 116 -18.20 -68.84 18.46
CA GLU A 116 -17.68 -67.92 17.44
C GLU A 116 -18.33 -66.55 17.58
N GLU A 117 -19.65 -66.49 17.74
CA GLU A 117 -20.39 -65.26 17.96
C GLU A 117 -20.01 -64.59 19.30
N GLN A 118 -19.73 -65.39 20.34
CA GLN A 118 -19.21 -64.87 21.62
C GLN A 118 -17.82 -64.25 21.50
N ALA A 119 -16.97 -64.78 20.62
CA ALA A 119 -15.67 -64.18 20.33
C ALA A 119 -15.84 -62.90 19.50
N PHE A 120 -16.79 -62.90 18.56
CA PHE A 120 -17.14 -61.75 17.74
C PHE A 120 -17.70 -60.57 18.57
N GLU A 121 -18.64 -60.83 19.48
CA GLU A 121 -19.19 -59.82 20.40
C GLU A 121 -18.10 -59.23 21.30
N ARG A 122 -17.20 -60.06 21.84
CA ARG A 122 -16.03 -59.57 22.59
C ARG A 122 -15.12 -58.68 21.75
N GLY A 123 -14.93 -59.01 20.47
CA GLY A 123 -14.20 -58.17 19.52
C GLY A 123 -14.88 -56.81 19.29
N ILE A 124 -16.21 -56.79 19.13
CA ILE A 124 -17.00 -55.56 18.98
C ILE A 124 -16.89 -54.67 20.22
N GLN A 125 -16.94 -55.25 21.42
CA GLN A 125 -16.81 -54.49 22.68
C GLN A 125 -15.41 -53.87 22.84
N LEU A 126 -14.35 -54.60 22.50
CA LEU A 126 -13.00 -54.05 22.49
C LEU A 126 -12.87 -52.90 21.49
N ALA A 127 -13.37 -53.08 20.26
CA ALA A 127 -13.37 -52.02 19.26
C ALA A 127 -14.14 -50.77 19.73
N ARG A 128 -15.29 -50.95 20.38
CA ARG A 128 -16.07 -49.85 20.98
C ARG A 128 -15.26 -49.10 22.03
N GLN A 129 -14.54 -49.79 22.90
CA GLN A 129 -13.69 -49.17 23.93
C GLN A 129 -12.55 -48.36 23.31
N GLU A 130 -11.85 -48.92 22.33
CA GLU A 130 -10.75 -48.22 21.63
C GLU A 130 -11.25 -46.96 20.90
N ILE A 131 -12.41 -47.03 20.24
CA ILE A 131 -13.02 -45.87 19.55
C ILE A 131 -13.35 -44.74 20.53
N ARG A 132 -13.86 -45.08 21.73
CA ARG A 132 -14.14 -44.09 22.79
C ARG A 132 -12.86 -43.50 23.37
N ILE A 133 -11.82 -44.30 23.58
CA ILE A 133 -10.50 -43.83 24.04
C ILE A 133 -9.90 -42.85 23.01
N ALA A 134 -10.08 -43.13 21.72
CA ALA A 134 -9.70 -42.22 20.64
C ALA A 134 -10.58 -40.95 20.54
N GLY A 135 -11.61 -40.81 21.38
CA GLY A 135 -12.45 -39.62 21.48
C GLY A 135 -13.65 -39.58 20.52
N PHE A 136 -13.96 -40.67 19.82
CA PHE A 136 -15.11 -40.74 18.92
C PHE A 136 -16.35 -41.32 19.62
N ARG A 137 -17.54 -40.90 19.19
CA ARG A 137 -18.81 -41.48 19.64
C ARG A 137 -19.13 -42.76 18.89
N VAL A 138 -19.81 -43.71 19.55
CA VAL A 138 -20.32 -44.94 18.94
C VAL A 138 -21.86 -44.92 18.97
N GLU A 139 -22.50 -45.54 17.96
CA GLU A 139 -23.97 -45.61 17.88
C GLU A 139 -24.54 -46.31 19.13
N GLY A 140 -25.50 -45.66 19.81
CA GLY A 140 -26.07 -46.12 21.08
C GLY A 140 -25.41 -45.56 22.35
N ASP A 141 -24.43 -44.65 22.21
CA ASP A 141 -23.97 -43.78 23.29
C ASP A 141 -25.01 -42.64 23.53
N GLU A 142 -26.16 -42.98 24.11
CA GLU A 142 -27.06 -42.02 24.79
C GLU A 142 -26.66 -41.84 26.25
#